data_AF-A0A1T5CUN0-F1
#
_entry.id   AF-A0A1T5CUN0-F1
#
_cell.length_a   1.000
_cell.length_b   1.000
_cell.length_c   1.000
_cell.angle_alpha   90.00
_cell.angle_beta   90.00
_cell.angle_gamma   90.00
#
_symmetry.space_group_name_H-M   'P 1'
#
loop_
_entity.id
_entity.type
_entity.pdbx_description
1 polymer ?
#
loop_
_entity_poly.entity_id
_entity_poly.type
_entity_poly.pdbx_seq_one_letter_code
_entity_poly.pdbx_strand_id
1 'polypeptide(L)' 'MNYQVTIDLRVDDKKSLYYAARQSYMDEQGVHPGDIFGDENDVDVTACLVQLLDPSVLPGVTIYESSAEPY' A
#
# COMPACT_ATOMS: atom_id res chain seq x y z
N MET A 1 -25.47 -9.16 0.43
CA MET A 1 -25.64 -7.77 0.91
C MET A 1 -24.30 -7.10 0.72
N ASN A 2 -24.26 -6.00 -0.01
CA ASN A 2 -23.01 -5.35 -0.41
C ASN A 2 -22.81 -4.11 0.47
N TYR A 3 -21.56 -3.85 0.86
CA TYR A 3 -21.18 -2.71 1.69
C TYR A 3 -20.10 -1.92 0.97
N GLN A 4 -20.16 -0.60 1.10
CA GLN A 4 -19.11 0.31 0.66
C GLN A 4 -18.56 1.01 1.91
N VAL A 5 -17.24 1.01 2.04
CA VAL A 5 -16.51 1.64 3.16
C VAL A 5 -15.51 2.62 2.57
N THR A 6 -15.42 3.81 3.17
CA THR A 6 -14.39 4.81 2.87
C THR A 6 -13.48 4.90 4.09
N ILE A 7 -12.17 4.83 3.86
CA ILE A 7 -11.16 4.91 4.91
C ILE A 7 -10.31 6.15 4.64
N ASP A 8 -10.19 7.02 5.64
CA ASP A 8 -9.31 8.19 5.62
C ASP A 8 -8.08 7.88 6.50
N LEU A 9 -6.88 8.03 5.94
CA LEU A 9 -5.62 7.65 6.58
C LEU A 9 -4.62 8.78 6.48
N ARG A 10 -3.84 8.92 7.56
CA ARG A 10 -2.73 9.86 7.63
C ARG A 10 -1.43 9.11 7.93
N VAL A 11 -0.38 9.46 7.19
CA VAL A 11 0.96 8.88 7.34
C VAL A 11 1.87 9.93 7.99
N ASP A 12 2.20 9.72 9.26
CA ASP A 12 3.11 10.58 10.02
C ASP A 12 4.56 10.06 10.06
N ASP A 13 4.76 8.77 9.74
CA ASP A 13 6.08 8.13 9.65
C ASP A 13 6.18 7.28 8.37
N LYS A 14 6.88 7.84 7.37
CA LYS A 14 7.09 7.18 6.09
C LYS A 14 7.97 5.94 6.19
N LYS A 15 8.90 5.88 7.15
CA LYS A 15 9.79 4.71 7.30
C LYS A 15 9.05 3.51 7.86
N SER A 16 8.24 3.73 8.88
CA SER A 16 7.40 2.64 9.42
C SER A 16 6.40 2.13 8.37
N LEU A 17 5.84 3.02 7.55
CA LEU A 17 4.99 2.63 6.42
C LEU A 17 5.73 1.73 5.41
N TYR A 18 6.93 2.14 4.99
CA TYR A 18 7.76 1.37 4.05
C TYR A 18 8.05 -0.05 4.57
N TYR A 19 8.45 -0.19 5.83
CA TYR A 19 8.71 -1.51 6.40
C TYR A 19 7.45 -2.37 6.50
N ALA A 20 6.30 -1.78 6.83
CA ALA A 20 5.03 -2.50 6.87
C ALA A 20 4.62 -3.00 5.48
N ALA A 21 4.68 -2.14 4.46
CA ALA A 21 4.37 -2.51 3.08
C ALA A 21 5.30 -3.61 2.58
N ARG A 22 6.61 -3.46 2.82
CA ARG A 22 7.61 -4.49 2.48
C ARG A 22 7.38 -5.82 3.19
N GLN A 23 6.95 -5.82 4.45
CA GLN A 23 6.64 -7.06 5.17
C GLN A 23 5.37 -7.75 4.64
N SER A 24 4.39 -6.96 4.17
CA SER A 24 3.17 -7.47 3.56
C SER A 24 3.35 -7.93 2.10
N TYR A 25 4.42 -7.50 1.44
CA TYR A 25 4.75 -7.87 0.08
C TYR A 25 5.23 -9.33 0.02
N MET A 26 4.44 -10.19 -0.63
CA MET A 26 4.90 -11.51 -1.03
C MET A 26 5.67 -11.38 -2.34
N ASP A 27 6.87 -11.94 -2.39
CA ASP A 27 7.73 -11.90 -3.57
C ASP A 27 7.09 -12.71 -4.70
N GLU A 28 6.36 -12.02 -5.56
CA GLU A 28 5.87 -12.56 -6.82
C GLU A 28 6.90 -12.24 -7.89
N GLN A 29 7.64 -13.27 -8.31
CA GLN A 29 8.48 -13.27 -9.51
C GLN A 29 9.81 -12.48 -9.42
N GLY A 30 10.36 -12.28 -8.22
CA GLY A 30 11.71 -11.74 -8.04
C GLY A 30 11.80 -10.24 -8.28
N VAL A 31 10.69 -9.52 -8.13
CA VAL A 31 10.65 -8.06 -8.17
C VAL A 31 11.12 -7.54 -6.81
N HIS A 32 12.13 -6.67 -6.80
CA HIS A 32 12.62 -6.13 -5.56
C HIS A 32 11.64 -5.11 -4.97
N PRO A 33 11.34 -5.17 -3.66
CA PRO A 33 10.41 -4.23 -3.03
C PRO A 33 10.77 -2.75 -3.23
N GLY A 34 12.07 -2.45 -3.38
CA GLY A 34 12.54 -1.09 -3.63
C GLY A 34 12.12 -0.51 -4.99
N ASP A 35 11.86 -1.36 -5.98
CA ASP A 35 11.37 -0.93 -7.29
C ASP A 35 9.88 -0.53 -7.27
N ILE A 36 9.16 -0.92 -6.20
CA ILE A 36 7.72 -0.68 -6.01
C ILE A 36 7.50 0.44 -4.99
N PHE A 37 8.22 0.41 -3.87
CA PHE A 37 8.00 1.30 -2.72
C PHE A 37 8.99 2.47 -2.63
N GLY A 38 9.96 2.55 -3.55
CA GLY A 38 11.09 3.46 -3.43
C GLY A 38 12.10 2.97 -2.39
N ASP A 39 12.98 3.88 -1.94
CA ASP A 39 13.97 3.59 -0.90
C ASP A 39 13.62 4.26 0.45
N GLU A 40 14.35 3.93 1.51
CA GLU A 40 14.07 4.47 2.86
C GLU A 40 14.16 6.00 2.99
N ASN A 41 14.79 6.68 2.02
CA ASN A 41 14.93 8.14 1.99
C ASN A 41 13.95 8.79 0.99
N ASP A 42 13.45 8.04 0.02
CA ASP A 42 12.46 8.46 -0.98
C ASP A 42 11.32 7.43 -1.11
N VAL A 43 10.53 7.33 -0.04
CA VAL A 43 9.43 6.37 0.07
C VAL A 43 8.24 6.81 -0.79
N ASP A 44 7.79 5.93 -1.68
CA ASP A 44 6.50 6.06 -2.35
C ASP A 44 5.37 5.66 -1.40
N VAL A 45 4.80 6.67 -0.75
CA VAL A 45 3.70 6.52 0.22
C VAL A 45 2.47 5.91 -0.42
N THR A 46 2.17 6.27 -1.67
CA THR A 46 0.99 5.78 -2.38
C THR A 46 1.13 4.29 -2.65
N ALA A 47 2.26 3.87 -3.21
CA ALA A 47 2.52 2.46 -3.50
C ALA A 47 2.49 1.61 -2.23
N CYS A 48 3.03 2.12 -1.11
CA CYS A 48 2.98 1.43 0.18
C CYS A 48 1.55 1.26 0.71
N LEU A 49 0.73 2.32 0.65
CA LEU A 49 -0.66 2.27 1.08
C LEU A 49 -1.49 1.33 0.20
N VAL A 50 -1.28 1.38 -1.12
CA VAL A 50 -1.91 0.44 -2.04
C VAL A 50 -1.52 -0.98 -1.67
N GLN A 51 -0.25 -1.32 -1.46
CA GLN A 51 0.13 -2.69 -1.06
C GLN A 51 -0.53 -3.15 0.24
N LEU A 52 -0.62 -2.26 1.25
CA LEU A 52 -1.18 -2.61 2.55
C LEU A 52 -2.71 -2.74 2.54
N LEU A 53 -3.37 -1.98 1.66
CA LEU A 53 -4.82 -1.88 1.60
C LEU A 53 -5.42 -2.67 0.46
N ASP A 54 -4.65 -2.95 -0.60
CA ASP A 54 -5.03 -3.77 -1.76
C ASP A 54 -5.00 -5.23 -1.36
N PRO A 55 -6.16 -5.80 -1.09
CA PRO A 55 -6.26 -7.17 -0.70
C PRO A 55 -6.47 -7.98 -1.98
N SER A 56 -5.63 -7.80 -3.01
CA SER A 56 -5.66 -8.62 -4.23
C SER A 56 -5.57 -10.14 -3.92
N VAL A 57 -5.26 -10.48 -2.67
CA VAL A 57 -5.30 -11.80 -2.03
C VAL A 57 -6.60 -12.16 -1.26
N LEU A 58 -7.54 -11.24 -0.98
CA LEU A 58 -8.81 -11.52 -0.28
C LEU A 58 -9.98 -11.65 -1.26
N PRO A 59 -10.59 -12.85 -1.37
CA PRO A 59 -11.75 -13.06 -2.22
C PRO A 59 -12.93 -12.15 -1.87
N GLY A 60 -13.46 -11.44 -2.87
CA GLY A 60 -14.71 -10.66 -2.73
C GLY A 60 -14.51 -9.20 -2.31
N VAL A 61 -13.27 -8.72 -2.23
CA VAL A 61 -12.96 -7.30 -2.03
C VAL A 61 -12.37 -6.73 -3.33
N THR A 62 -12.85 -5.56 -3.76
CA THR A 62 -12.38 -4.88 -4.96
C THR A 62 -12.07 -3.44 -4.61
N ILE A 63 -10.83 -3.01 -4.83
CA ILE A 63 -10.49 -1.59 -4.80
C ILE A 63 -10.93 -0.97 -6.12
N TYR A 64 -11.89 -0.06 -6.05
CA TYR A 64 -12.38 0.67 -7.22
C TYR A 64 -11.52 1.90 -7.55
N GLU A 65 -10.94 2.54 -6.53
CA GLU A 65 -10.13 3.74 -6.66
C GLU A 65 -9.23 3.89 -5.41
N SER A 66 -7.98 4.32 -5.62
CA SER A 66 -7.04 4.69 -4.56
C SER A 66 -6.25 5.90 -5.04
N SER A 67 -6.21 6.95 -4.22
CA SER A 67 -5.45 8.17 -4.47
C SER A 67 -4.77 8.63 -3.18
N ALA A 68 -3.65 9.33 -3.31
CA ALA A 68 -2.99 10.01 -2.21
C ALA A 68 -2.62 11.42 -2.65
N GLU A 69 -2.86 12.40 -1.78
CA GLU A 69 -2.52 13.81 -2.02
C GLU A 69 -1.61 14.33 -0.89
N PRO A 70 -0.63 15.21 -1.18
CA PRO A 70 0.14 15.89 -0.16
C PRO A 70 -0.76 16.79 0.69
N TYR A 71 -0.60 16.75 2.01
CA TYR A 71 -1.28 17.64 2.95
C TYR A 71 -0.59 19.00 3.07
#